data_AF-A0A7W4GNR0-F1
#
_entry.id   AF-A0A7W4GNR0-F1
#
_cell.length_a   1.000
_cell.length_b   1.000
_cell.length_c   1.000
_cell.angle_alpha   90.00
_cell.angle_beta   90.00
_cell.angle_gamma   90.00
#
_symmetry.space_group_name_H-M   'P 1'
#
loop_
_entity.id
_entity.type
_entity.pdbx_description
1 polymer ?
#
loop_
_entity_poly.entity_id
_entity_poly.type
_entity_poly.pdbx_seq_one_letter_code
_entity_poly.pdbx_strand_id
1 'polypeptide(L)'
;MAVQERLNDFGTFVTEEQVEALLTKVNVNEILSMTTVFPVISEFANYLGQVSQDTGEDLTAAKKYYGMYVLLLELQLFIQDQYINKLEYTFIPRITELGNQNNKLIKETKALSRKTNSKNLSIYKKNLESQQYSAKVINSYKKQLQSDLKKVKSAKARLKKDYDAAVNTYKTVDIAFNVSGLIKENEKLFDEVMNLQAPELIPFENEKMKDEFSKISAQIRSY
;
A
#
# COMPACT_ATOMS: atom_id res chain seq x y z
N MET A 1 9.82 -3.58 7.93
CA MET A 1 10.26 -4.82 7.25
C MET A 1 9.23 -5.35 6.25
N ALA A 2 7.96 -5.61 6.58
CA ALA A 2 7.02 -6.23 5.62
C ALA A 2 6.47 -5.36 4.47
N VAL A 3 6.58 -4.02 4.55
CA VAL A 3 6.12 -3.08 3.52
C VAL A 3 7.23 -2.76 2.50
N GLN A 4 8.47 -2.78 2.96
CA GLN A 4 9.66 -2.45 2.17
C GLN A 4 9.95 -3.54 1.12
N GLU A 5 9.79 -4.81 1.47
CA GLU A 5 9.86 -5.93 0.51
C GLU A 5 8.74 -5.87 -0.54
N ARG A 6 7.52 -5.49 -0.15
CA ARG A 6 6.36 -5.44 -1.07
C ARG A 6 6.41 -4.26 -2.03
N LEU A 7 7.06 -3.15 -1.66
CA LEU A 7 7.20 -1.99 -2.55
C LEU A 7 8.20 -2.25 -3.69
N ASN A 8 9.19 -3.12 -3.50
CA ASN A 8 10.06 -3.61 -4.57
C ASN A 8 9.31 -4.46 -5.60
N ASP A 9 8.30 -5.23 -5.18
CA ASP A 9 7.49 -6.06 -6.09
C ASP A 9 6.58 -5.25 -7.03
N PHE A 10 6.24 -3.99 -6.69
CA PHE A 10 5.25 -3.18 -7.44
C PHE A 10 5.83 -2.33 -8.59
N GLY A 11 7.14 -2.39 -8.86
CA GLY A 11 7.69 -2.00 -10.17
C GLY A 11 7.61 -0.52 -10.54
N THR A 12 7.53 0.42 -9.59
CA THR A 12 7.71 1.85 -9.91
C THR A 12 8.38 2.71 -8.84
N PHE A 13 9.54 3.23 -9.23
CA PHE A 13 10.08 4.58 -8.98
C PHE A 13 9.40 5.41 -7.88
N VAL A 14 9.53 4.95 -6.65
CA VAL A 14 9.76 5.84 -5.52
C VAL A 14 11.17 5.49 -5.10
N THR A 15 12.12 6.44 -5.15
CA THR A 15 13.50 6.10 -4.78
C THR A 15 13.52 5.62 -3.34
N GLU A 16 14.40 4.66 -3.03
CA GLU A 16 14.58 4.11 -1.69
C GLU A 16 14.69 5.24 -0.67
N GLU A 17 15.40 6.32 -0.99
CA GLU A 17 15.53 7.54 -0.20
C GLU A 17 14.24 8.36 -0.01
N GLN A 18 13.31 8.41 -0.98
CA GLN A 18 12.04 9.16 -0.85
C GLN A 18 11.02 8.38 -0.01
N VAL A 19 11.01 7.05 -0.15
CA VAL A 19 10.25 6.14 0.73
C VAL A 19 10.85 6.17 2.13
N GLU A 20 12.18 6.10 2.24
CA GLU A 20 12.90 6.14 3.51
C GLU A 20 12.77 7.51 4.18
N ALA A 21 12.74 8.63 3.45
CA ALA A 21 12.46 9.97 4.00
C ALA A 21 11.01 10.15 4.47
N LEU A 22 10.04 9.51 3.81
CA LEU A 22 8.63 9.50 4.25
C LEU A 22 8.41 8.57 5.46
N LEU A 23 9.19 7.50 5.58
CA LEU A 23 9.04 6.47 6.62
C LEU A 23 9.99 6.61 7.81
N THR A 24 11.12 7.34 7.69
CA THR A 24 12.09 7.59 8.79
C THR A 24 11.48 8.37 9.95
N LYS A 25 10.38 9.10 9.72
CA LYS A 25 9.64 9.81 10.77
C LYS A 25 8.39 9.08 11.27
N VAL A 26 8.00 7.97 10.66
CA VAL A 26 6.83 7.22 11.11
C VAL A 26 7.30 6.18 12.10
N ASN A 27 7.24 6.52 13.39
CA ASN A 27 7.12 5.48 14.41
C ASN A 27 5.91 4.64 14.03
N VAL A 28 6.14 3.36 13.67
CA VAL A 28 5.12 2.39 13.23
C VAL A 28 3.97 2.23 14.25
N ASN A 29 4.13 2.79 15.45
CA ASN A 29 3.17 2.79 16.55
C ASN A 29 2.29 4.06 16.64
N GLU A 30 2.51 5.08 15.81
CA GLU A 30 1.78 6.36 15.87
C GLU A 30 0.84 6.53 14.67
N ILE A 31 -0.45 6.24 14.93
CA ILE A 31 -1.57 6.49 14.02
C ILE A 31 -1.50 7.91 13.42
N LEU A 32 -1.11 8.91 14.23
CA LEU A 32 -1.01 10.31 13.80
C LEU A 32 -0.02 10.50 12.65
N SER A 33 1.15 9.87 12.74
CA SER A 33 2.19 9.94 11.71
C SER A 33 1.74 9.27 10.40
N MET A 34 0.89 8.25 10.47
CA MET A 34 0.31 7.62 9.29
C MET A 34 -0.82 8.45 8.67
N THR A 35 -1.60 9.15 9.50
CA THR A 35 -2.62 10.09 8.99
C THR A 35 -2.03 11.30 8.27
N THR A 36 -0.78 11.66 8.54
CA THR A 36 -0.07 12.72 7.79
C THR A 36 0.50 12.26 6.46
N VAL A 37 0.84 10.97 6.30
CA VAL A 37 1.36 10.41 5.04
C VAL A 37 0.23 10.04 4.08
N PHE A 38 -0.94 9.66 4.59
CA PHE A 38 -2.08 9.25 3.78
C PHE A 38 -2.50 10.25 2.69
N PRO A 39 -2.58 11.58 2.94
CA PRO A 39 -2.93 12.56 1.90
C PRO A 39 -1.92 12.59 0.75
N VAL A 40 -0.62 12.44 1.04
CA VAL A 40 0.45 12.44 0.04
C VAL A 40 0.31 11.25 -0.91
N ILE A 41 0.09 10.06 -0.37
CA ILE A 41 -0.13 8.84 -1.17
C ILE A 41 -1.44 8.96 -1.97
N SER A 42 -2.48 9.57 -1.38
CA SER A 42 -3.76 9.80 -2.07
C SER A 42 -3.61 10.72 -3.27
N GLU A 43 -2.85 11.82 -3.11
CA GLU A 43 -2.57 12.77 -4.20
C GLU A 43 -1.81 12.08 -5.33
N PHE A 44 -0.82 11.25 -5.00
CA PHE A 44 -0.06 10.51 -5.99
C PHE A 44 -0.91 9.46 -6.72
N ALA A 45 -1.78 8.74 -6.01
CA ALA A 45 -2.73 7.82 -6.63
C ALA A 45 -3.67 8.55 -7.61
N ASN A 46 -4.17 9.73 -7.23
CA ASN A 46 -5.03 10.55 -8.09
C ASN A 46 -4.30 11.02 -9.35
N TYR A 47 -3.05 11.47 -9.21
CA TYR A 47 -2.21 11.85 -10.36
C TYR A 47 -2.04 10.68 -11.34
N LEU A 48 -1.70 9.48 -10.85
CA LEU A 48 -1.58 8.30 -11.70
C LEU A 48 -2.92 7.90 -12.34
N GLY A 49 -4.04 8.12 -11.66
CA GLY A 49 -5.38 7.89 -12.21
C GLY A 49 -5.69 8.80 -13.39
N GLN A 50 -5.33 10.09 -13.29
CA GLN A 50 -5.46 11.05 -14.40
C GLN A 50 -4.59 10.62 -15.58
N VAL A 51 -3.31 10.30 -15.33
CA VAL A 51 -2.40 9.82 -16.40
C VAL A 51 -2.94 8.56 -17.08
N SER A 52 -3.49 7.61 -16.31
CA SER A 52 -4.11 6.40 -16.88
C SER A 52 -5.31 6.71 -17.77
N GLN A 53 -6.13 7.71 -17.42
CA GLN A 53 -7.28 8.12 -18.23
C GLN A 53 -6.84 8.88 -19.49
N ASP A 54 -5.90 9.82 -19.34
CA ASP A 54 -5.39 10.66 -20.44
C ASP A 54 -4.67 9.84 -21.51
N THR A 55 -4.06 8.71 -21.12
CA THR A 55 -3.38 7.78 -22.04
C THR A 55 -4.31 6.74 -22.68
N GLY A 56 -5.62 6.79 -22.42
CA GLY A 56 -6.57 5.80 -22.92
C GLY A 56 -6.36 4.41 -22.34
N GLU A 57 -5.97 4.35 -21.06
CA GLU A 57 -5.59 3.11 -20.36
C GLU A 57 -4.35 2.42 -20.95
N ASP A 58 -3.29 3.18 -21.25
CA ASP A 58 -1.99 2.58 -21.49
C ASP A 58 -1.67 1.60 -20.35
N LEU A 59 -1.36 0.35 -20.69
CA LEU A 59 -1.25 -0.74 -19.71
C LEU A 59 -0.13 -0.48 -18.69
N THR A 60 0.89 0.29 -19.06
CA THR A 60 1.95 0.70 -18.14
C THR A 60 1.42 1.72 -17.14
N ALA A 61 0.71 2.76 -17.60
CA ALA A 61 0.08 3.74 -16.73
C ALA A 61 -0.99 3.13 -15.81
N ALA A 62 -1.85 2.27 -16.36
CA ALA A 62 -2.90 1.58 -15.62
C ALA A 62 -2.33 0.67 -14.51
N LYS A 63 -1.29 -0.12 -14.81
CA LYS A 63 -0.64 -1.00 -13.82
C LYS A 63 -0.10 -0.20 -12.63
N LYS A 64 0.51 0.96 -12.89
CA LYS A 64 1.03 1.87 -11.85
C LYS A 64 -0.09 2.44 -10.98
N TYR A 65 -1.13 2.95 -11.62
CA TYR A 65 -2.29 3.51 -10.93
C TYR A 65 -2.94 2.50 -9.99
N TYR A 66 -3.30 1.31 -10.48
CA TYR A 66 -3.96 0.30 -9.66
C TYR A 66 -3.06 -0.27 -8.56
N GLY A 67 -1.74 -0.37 -8.80
CA GLY A 67 -0.78 -0.73 -7.76
C GLY A 67 -0.78 0.30 -6.61
N MET A 68 -0.72 1.58 -6.95
CA MET A 68 -0.78 2.67 -5.95
C MET A 68 -2.11 2.72 -5.21
N TYR A 69 -3.22 2.48 -5.91
CA TYR A 69 -4.55 2.43 -5.32
C TYR A 69 -4.68 1.30 -4.29
N VAL A 70 -4.16 0.11 -4.59
CA VAL A 70 -4.10 -1.01 -3.63
C VAL A 70 -3.30 -0.64 -2.38
N LEU A 71 -2.13 -0.02 -2.55
CA LEU A 71 -1.29 0.43 -1.43
C LEU A 71 -2.01 1.44 -0.53
N LEU A 72 -2.75 2.38 -1.13
CA LEU A 72 -3.53 3.37 -0.39
C LEU A 72 -4.59 2.70 0.50
N LEU A 73 -5.33 1.73 -0.05
CA LEU A 73 -6.35 0.99 0.71
C LEU A 73 -5.72 0.11 1.80
N GLU A 74 -4.55 -0.50 1.54
CA GLU A 74 -3.80 -1.27 2.55
C GLU A 74 -3.36 -0.40 3.72
N LEU A 75 -2.82 0.79 3.46
CA LEU A 75 -2.46 1.76 4.49
C LEU A 75 -3.69 2.17 5.31
N GLN A 76 -4.82 2.42 4.65
CA GLN A 76 -6.06 2.78 5.35
C GLN A 76 -6.57 1.64 6.25
N LEU A 77 -6.51 0.39 5.79
CA LEU A 77 -6.84 -0.79 6.60
C LEU A 77 -5.94 -0.89 7.83
N PHE A 78 -4.63 -0.67 7.65
CA PHE A 78 -3.66 -0.69 8.75
C PHE A 78 -3.95 0.39 9.80
N ILE A 79 -4.20 1.64 9.37
CA ILE A 79 -4.54 2.75 10.27
C ILE A 79 -5.80 2.42 11.09
N GLN A 80 -6.82 1.88 10.43
CA GLN A 80 -8.07 1.49 11.09
C GLN A 80 -7.85 0.36 12.12
N ASP A 81 -6.98 -0.60 11.82
CA ASP A 81 -6.61 -1.66 12.77
C ASP A 81 -5.88 -1.13 13.99
N GLN A 82 -4.92 -0.23 13.80
CA GLN A 82 -4.24 0.40 14.93
C GLN A 82 -5.22 1.19 15.81
N TYR A 83 -6.17 1.90 15.21
CA TYR A 83 -7.18 2.63 15.97
C TYR A 83 -8.16 1.71 16.72
N ILE A 84 -8.60 0.62 16.09
CA ILE A 84 -9.39 -0.44 16.75
C ILE A 84 -8.64 -0.97 17.97
N ASN A 85 -7.35 -1.31 17.82
CA ASN A 85 -6.53 -1.82 18.92
C ASN A 85 -6.40 -0.81 20.06
N LYS A 86 -6.19 0.48 19.76
CA LYS A 86 -6.15 1.54 20.79
C LYS A 86 -7.48 1.68 21.51
N LEU A 87 -8.61 1.61 20.80
CA LEU A 87 -9.93 1.66 21.44
C LEU A 87 -10.16 0.45 22.36
N GLU A 88 -9.90 -0.76 21.87
CA GLU A 88 -10.17 -2.02 22.59
C GLU A 88 -9.25 -2.23 23.79
N TYR A 89 -7.95 -2.00 23.62
CA TYR A 89 -6.94 -2.42 24.59
C TYR A 89 -6.34 -1.26 25.38
N THR A 90 -6.62 0.00 25.02
CA THR A 90 -6.10 1.17 25.75
C THR A 90 -7.22 2.06 26.27
N PHE A 91 -8.02 2.67 25.40
CA PHE A 91 -8.94 3.73 25.80
C PHE A 91 -10.16 3.22 26.56
N ILE A 92 -10.85 2.19 26.05
CA ILE A 92 -12.04 1.63 26.72
C ILE A 92 -11.70 0.98 28.08
N PRO A 93 -10.60 0.21 28.21
CA PRO A 93 -10.18 -0.30 29.51
C PRO A 93 -9.84 0.82 30.49
N ARG A 94 -9.06 1.82 30.05
CA ARG A 94 -8.64 2.93 30.92
C ARG A 94 -9.80 3.78 31.42
N ILE A 95 -10.75 4.13 30.54
CA ILE A 95 -11.94 4.90 30.97
C ILE A 95 -12.83 4.08 31.90
N THR A 96 -12.87 2.75 31.72
CA THR A 96 -13.61 1.84 32.60
C THR A 96 -12.97 1.80 33.99
N GLU A 97 -11.64 1.72 34.05
CA GLU A 97 -10.89 1.73 35.31
C GLU A 97 -11.06 3.05 36.06
N LEU A 98 -10.96 4.19 35.37
CA LEU A 98 -11.24 5.51 35.96
C LEU A 98 -12.68 5.58 36.52
N GLY A 99 -13.65 4.97 35.83
CA GLY A 99 -15.02 4.85 36.33
C GLY A 99 -15.11 4.04 37.62
N ASN A 100 -14.42 2.91 37.71
CA ASN A 100 -14.37 2.08 38.92
C ASN A 100 -13.73 2.84 40.09
N GLN A 101 -12.61 3.51 39.85
CA GLN A 101 -11.91 4.32 40.86
C GLN A 101 -12.80 5.46 41.36
N ASN A 102 -13.44 6.21 40.47
CA ASN A 102 -14.34 7.29 40.84
C ASN A 102 -15.56 6.77 41.62
N ASN A 103 -16.12 5.62 41.25
CA ASN A 103 -17.21 4.98 42.00
C ASN A 103 -16.79 4.56 43.41
N LYS A 104 -15.56 4.06 43.58
CA LYS A 104 -15.00 3.76 44.91
C LYS A 104 -14.85 5.05 45.73
N LEU A 105 -14.31 6.10 45.13
CA LEU A 105 -14.13 7.40 45.76
C LEU A 105 -15.47 8.05 46.19
N ILE A 106 -16.53 7.89 45.40
CA ILE A 106 -17.89 8.31 45.76
C ILE A 106 -18.38 7.58 47.02
N LYS A 107 -18.17 6.26 47.11
CA LYS A 107 -18.58 5.47 48.28
C LYS A 107 -17.81 5.91 49.53
N GLU A 108 -16.51 6.11 49.41
CA GLU A 108 -15.64 6.59 50.48
C GLU A 108 -16.05 8.00 50.94
N THR A 109 -16.25 8.93 50.01
CA THR A 109 -16.67 10.31 50.30
C THR A 109 -18.03 10.34 51.00
N LYS A 110 -18.99 9.50 50.57
CA LYS A 110 -20.27 9.33 51.27
C LYS A 110 -20.10 8.81 52.69
N ALA A 111 -19.21 7.84 52.91
CA ALA A 111 -18.92 7.30 54.24
C ALA A 111 -18.28 8.34 55.16
N LEU A 112 -17.30 9.10 54.66
CA LEU A 112 -16.63 10.19 55.39
C LEU A 112 -17.61 11.32 55.73
N SER A 113 -18.48 11.70 54.79
CA SER A 113 -19.51 12.72 55.00
C SER A 113 -20.50 12.35 56.10
N ARG A 114 -20.74 11.06 56.36
CA ARG A 114 -21.62 10.59 57.44
C ARG A 114 -20.94 10.59 58.81
N LYS A 115 -19.61 10.48 58.84
CA LYS A 115 -18.80 10.39 60.08
C LYS A 115 -18.22 11.74 60.53
N THR A 116 -18.28 12.76 59.67
CA THR A 116 -17.64 14.06 59.93
C THR A 116 -18.48 14.98 60.83
N ASN A 117 -17.80 15.84 61.58
CA ASN A 117 -18.35 17.03 62.21
C ASN A 117 -18.57 18.17 61.18
N SER A 118 -19.36 19.19 61.56
CA SER A 118 -19.91 20.22 60.65
C SER A 118 -18.87 20.96 59.79
N LYS A 119 -17.63 21.12 60.28
CA LYS A 119 -16.56 21.89 59.62
C LYS A 119 -16.17 21.36 58.23
N ASN A 120 -16.11 20.03 58.05
CA ASN A 120 -15.67 19.43 56.78
C ASN A 120 -16.83 18.94 55.89
N LEU A 121 -18.08 19.03 56.38
CA LEU A 121 -19.25 18.52 55.66
C LEU A 121 -19.46 19.22 54.31
N SER A 122 -19.22 20.54 54.24
CA SER A 122 -19.35 21.31 53.00
C SER A 122 -18.33 20.87 51.94
N ILE A 123 -17.11 20.51 52.35
CA ILE A 123 -16.05 20.01 51.47
C ILE A 123 -16.46 18.66 50.87
N TYR A 124 -16.91 17.71 51.70
CA TYR A 124 -17.34 16.40 51.19
C TYR A 124 -18.57 16.49 50.28
N LYS A 125 -19.49 17.42 50.52
CA LYS A 125 -20.62 17.69 49.62
C LYS A 125 -20.14 18.16 48.24
N LYS A 126 -19.26 19.17 48.19
CA LYS A 126 -18.68 19.66 46.92
C LYS A 126 -17.89 18.58 46.18
N ASN A 127 -17.10 17.79 46.91
CA ASN A 127 -16.36 16.67 46.33
C ASN A 127 -17.32 15.63 45.74
N LEU A 128 -18.40 15.30 46.46
CA LEU A 128 -19.39 14.34 45.99
C LEU A 128 -20.11 14.83 44.72
N GLU A 129 -20.45 16.12 44.63
CA GLU A 129 -21.02 16.73 43.43
C GLU A 129 -20.06 16.61 42.24
N SER A 130 -18.78 16.97 42.44
CA SER A 130 -17.75 16.85 41.41
C SER A 130 -17.56 15.41 40.95
N GLN A 131 -17.45 14.45 41.88
CA GLN A 131 -17.29 13.03 41.56
C GLN A 131 -18.52 12.47 40.83
N GLN A 132 -19.74 12.88 41.20
CA GLN A 132 -20.95 12.50 40.48
C GLN A 132 -20.98 13.07 39.05
N TYR A 133 -20.52 14.31 38.88
CA TYR A 133 -20.38 14.90 37.55
C TYR A 133 -19.32 14.14 36.73
N SER A 134 -18.16 13.83 37.29
CA SER A 134 -17.13 12.99 36.66
C SER A 134 -17.69 11.62 36.26
N ALA A 135 -18.52 10.99 37.09
CA ALA A 135 -19.15 9.71 36.75
C ALA A 135 -20.05 9.82 35.50
N LYS A 136 -20.81 10.92 35.38
CA LYS A 136 -21.62 11.20 34.18
C LYS A 136 -20.73 11.35 32.94
N VAL A 137 -19.66 12.14 33.04
CA VAL A 137 -18.70 12.36 31.94
C VAL A 137 -18.03 11.06 31.51
N ILE A 138 -17.51 10.29 32.45
CA ILE A 138 -16.85 8.99 32.20
C ILE A 138 -17.81 8.04 31.47
N ASN A 139 -19.06 7.94 31.93
CA ASN A 139 -20.05 7.06 31.30
C ASN A 139 -20.41 7.51 29.88
N SER A 140 -20.60 8.81 29.67
CA SER A 140 -20.88 9.35 28.33
C SER A 140 -19.70 9.12 27.38
N TYR A 141 -18.47 9.36 27.84
CA TYR A 141 -17.29 9.18 27.01
C TYR A 141 -17.01 7.70 26.71
N LYS A 142 -17.22 6.80 27.68
CA LYS A 142 -17.15 5.34 27.43
C LYS A 142 -18.12 4.90 26.33
N LYS A 143 -19.37 5.38 26.36
CA LYS A 143 -20.35 5.09 25.30
C LYS A 143 -19.90 5.62 23.94
N GLN A 144 -19.30 6.81 23.92
CA GLN A 144 -18.75 7.39 22.70
C GLN A 144 -17.64 6.50 22.12
N LEU A 145 -16.66 6.09 22.94
CA LEU A 145 -15.57 5.20 22.50
C LEU A 145 -16.08 3.85 21.98
N GLN A 146 -17.11 3.28 22.59
CA GLN A 146 -17.75 2.04 22.12
C GLN A 146 -18.49 2.24 20.78
N SER A 147 -19.13 3.40 20.60
CA SER A 147 -19.76 3.79 19.33
C SER A 147 -18.71 3.95 18.23
N ASP A 148 -17.60 4.61 18.52
CA ASP A 148 -16.50 4.81 17.58
C ASP A 148 -15.86 3.49 17.18
N LEU A 149 -15.67 2.56 18.14
CA LEU A 149 -15.21 1.20 17.86
C LEU A 149 -16.12 0.47 16.87
N LYS A 150 -17.45 0.54 17.06
CA LYS A 150 -18.42 -0.07 16.14
C LYS A 150 -18.37 0.56 14.75
N LYS A 151 -18.24 1.89 14.68
CA LYS A 151 -18.17 2.64 13.42
C LYS A 151 -16.91 2.28 12.64
N VAL A 152 -15.74 2.29 13.27
CA VAL A 152 -14.48 1.97 12.59
C VAL A 152 -14.44 0.50 12.15
N LYS A 153 -14.94 -0.45 12.94
CA LYS A 153 -15.06 -1.85 12.50
C LYS A 153 -15.96 -2.01 11.26
N SER A 154 -17.09 -1.31 11.24
CA SER A 154 -17.99 -1.29 10.08
C SER A 154 -17.33 -0.66 8.85
N ALA A 155 -16.58 0.43 9.05
CA ALA A 155 -15.83 1.09 7.98
C ALA A 155 -14.74 0.17 7.41
N LYS A 156 -13.98 -0.49 8.28
CA LYS A 156 -12.96 -1.48 7.89
C LYS A 156 -13.55 -2.63 7.08
N ALA A 157 -14.69 -3.15 7.50
CA ALA A 157 -15.36 -4.24 6.78
C ALA A 157 -15.79 -3.84 5.35
N ARG A 158 -16.20 -2.57 5.14
CA ARG A 158 -16.49 -2.05 3.80
C ARG A 158 -15.21 -1.87 2.99
N LEU A 159 -14.23 -1.19 3.57
CA LEU A 159 -12.92 -0.94 2.95
C LEU A 159 -12.24 -2.24 2.51
N LYS A 160 -12.41 -3.33 3.27
CA LYS A 160 -11.86 -4.64 2.90
C LYS A 160 -12.43 -5.16 1.58
N LYS A 161 -13.71 -4.92 1.31
CA LYS A 161 -14.34 -5.29 0.02
C LYS A 161 -13.78 -4.46 -1.12
N ASP A 162 -13.60 -3.16 -0.90
CA ASP A 162 -13.01 -2.25 -1.89
C ASP A 162 -11.55 -2.63 -2.17
N TYR A 163 -10.80 -3.01 -1.13
CA TYR A 163 -9.45 -3.55 -1.25
C TYR A 163 -9.42 -4.85 -2.07
N ASP A 164 -10.35 -5.79 -1.81
CA ASP A 164 -10.41 -7.05 -2.56
C ASP A 164 -10.71 -6.81 -4.05
N ALA A 165 -11.62 -5.87 -4.35
CA ALA A 165 -11.91 -5.44 -5.71
C ALA A 165 -10.68 -4.80 -6.36
N ALA A 166 -10.00 -3.87 -5.68
CA ALA A 166 -8.80 -3.20 -6.17
C ALA A 166 -7.67 -4.20 -6.47
N VAL A 167 -7.43 -5.17 -5.58
CA VAL A 167 -6.43 -6.23 -5.79
C VAL A 167 -6.79 -7.09 -7.00
N ASN A 168 -8.07 -7.43 -7.17
CA ASN A 168 -8.50 -8.17 -8.36
C ASN A 168 -8.29 -7.35 -9.64
N THR A 169 -8.63 -6.06 -9.65
CA THR A 169 -8.40 -5.17 -10.78
C THR A 169 -6.92 -5.03 -11.11
N TYR A 170 -6.07 -4.84 -10.11
CA TYR A 170 -4.62 -4.79 -10.30
C TYR A 170 -4.09 -6.07 -10.96
N LYS A 171 -4.52 -7.25 -10.48
CA LYS A 171 -4.13 -8.54 -11.08
C LYS A 171 -4.60 -8.68 -12.52
N THR A 172 -5.81 -8.21 -12.83
CA THR A 172 -6.35 -8.21 -14.20
C THR A 172 -5.50 -7.35 -15.13
N VAL A 173 -5.15 -6.13 -14.68
CA VAL A 173 -4.29 -5.22 -15.45
C VAL A 173 -2.87 -5.77 -15.59
N ASP A 174 -2.32 -6.41 -14.55
CA ASP A 174 -1.01 -7.05 -14.59
C ASP A 174 -0.96 -8.18 -15.64
N ILE A 175 -1.97 -9.04 -15.67
CA ILE A 175 -2.09 -10.08 -16.70
C ILE A 175 -2.16 -9.45 -18.10
N ALA A 176 -3.02 -8.44 -18.29
CA ALA A 176 -3.15 -7.75 -19.59
C ALA A 176 -1.83 -7.11 -20.04
N PHE A 177 -1.12 -6.46 -19.11
CA PHE A 177 0.20 -5.88 -19.34
C PHE A 177 1.21 -6.95 -19.80
N ASN A 178 1.28 -8.09 -19.11
CA ASN A 178 2.20 -9.18 -19.44
C ASN A 178 1.87 -9.81 -20.81
N VAL A 179 0.58 -10.04 -21.10
CA VAL A 179 0.14 -10.56 -22.41
C VAL A 179 0.49 -9.58 -23.54
N SER A 180 0.26 -8.29 -23.36
CA SER A 180 0.64 -7.27 -24.34
C SER A 180 2.14 -7.24 -24.59
N GLY A 181 2.95 -7.41 -23.54
CA GLY A 181 4.40 -7.54 -23.65
C GLY A 181 4.83 -8.73 -24.51
N LEU A 182 4.25 -9.91 -24.27
CA LEU A 182 4.53 -11.12 -25.04
C LEU A 182 4.15 -10.98 -26.52
N ILE A 183 3.01 -10.35 -26.83
CA ILE A 183 2.59 -10.11 -28.21
C ILE A 183 3.61 -9.23 -28.93
N LYS A 184 4.03 -8.11 -28.33
CA LYS A 184 5.02 -7.19 -28.91
C LYS A 184 6.39 -7.85 -29.12
N GLU A 185 6.81 -8.69 -28.18
CA GLU A 185 8.05 -9.46 -28.31
C GLU A 185 7.99 -10.44 -29.48
N ASN A 186 6.87 -11.17 -29.62
CA ASN A 186 6.67 -12.10 -30.73
C ASN A 186 6.57 -11.41 -32.09
N GLU A 187 5.87 -10.27 -32.18
CA GLU A 187 5.79 -9.46 -33.41
C GLU A 187 7.19 -9.03 -33.86
N LYS A 188 8.01 -8.52 -32.94
CA LYS A 188 9.40 -8.13 -33.24
C LYS A 188 10.24 -9.31 -33.73
N LEU A 189 10.15 -10.47 -33.06
CA LEU A 189 10.88 -11.67 -33.46
C LEU A 189 10.43 -12.16 -34.85
N PHE A 190 9.13 -12.14 -35.13
CA PHE A 190 8.59 -12.50 -36.43
C PHE A 190 9.15 -11.61 -37.54
N ASP A 191 9.17 -10.29 -37.34
CA ASP A 191 9.74 -9.33 -38.29
C ASP A 191 11.24 -9.58 -38.52
N GLU A 192 12.01 -9.84 -37.46
CA GLU A 192 13.44 -10.17 -37.57
C GLU A 192 13.67 -11.45 -38.41
N VAL A 193 12.86 -12.49 -38.20
CA VAL A 193 12.95 -13.76 -38.95
C VAL A 193 12.53 -13.59 -40.41
N MET A 194 11.45 -12.85 -40.69
CA MET A 194 10.96 -12.67 -42.07
C MET A 194 11.88 -11.80 -42.93
N ASN A 195 12.71 -10.96 -42.31
CA ASN A 195 13.70 -10.14 -43.00
C ASN A 195 15.03 -10.87 -43.27
N LEU A 196 15.17 -12.14 -42.87
CA LEU A 196 16.35 -12.94 -43.19
C LEU A 196 16.42 -13.20 -44.71
N GLN A 197 17.44 -12.66 -45.37
CA GLN A 197 17.76 -12.97 -46.75
C GLN A 197 19.10 -13.70 -46.84
N ALA A 198 19.10 -14.84 -47.53
CA ALA A 198 20.34 -15.47 -47.95
C ALA A 198 20.99 -14.60 -49.04
N PRO A 199 22.32 -14.38 -49.01
CA PRO A 199 23.01 -13.70 -50.09
C PRO A 199 22.78 -14.45 -51.41
N GLU A 200 22.80 -13.73 -52.53
CA GLU A 200 22.75 -14.36 -53.85
C GLU A 200 23.86 -15.40 -53.97
N LEU A 201 23.50 -16.57 -54.51
CA LEU A 201 24.46 -17.63 -54.77
C LEU A 201 25.45 -17.13 -55.82
N ILE A 202 26.69 -16.86 -55.39
CA ILE A 202 27.77 -16.50 -56.31
C ILE A 202 27.98 -17.70 -57.26
N PRO A 203 27.81 -17.53 -58.59
CA PRO A 203 28.02 -18.62 -59.54
C PRO A 203 29.46 -19.13 -59.45
N PHE A 204 29.61 -20.46 -59.41
CA PHE A 204 30.94 -21.06 -59.45
C PHE A 204 31.48 -20.98 -60.87
N GLU A 205 32.53 -20.19 -61.08
CA GLU A 205 33.30 -20.18 -62.31
C GLU A 205 34.56 -21.04 -62.16
N ASN A 206 34.73 -22.01 -63.06
CA ASN A 206 35.82 -22.97 -63.00
C ASN A 206 37.15 -22.42 -63.58
N GLU A 207 37.43 -21.13 -63.40
CA GLU A 207 38.56 -20.44 -64.04
C GLU A 207 39.92 -21.01 -63.62
N LYS A 208 40.11 -21.33 -62.33
CA LYS A 208 41.36 -21.95 -61.86
C LYS A 208 41.63 -23.30 -62.51
N MET A 209 40.61 -24.12 -62.75
CA MET A 209 40.79 -25.40 -63.44
C MET A 209 41.09 -25.19 -64.93
N LYS A 210 40.47 -24.21 -65.57
CA LYS A 210 40.79 -23.83 -66.96
C LYS A 210 42.25 -23.35 -67.09
N ASP A 211 42.74 -22.56 -66.12
CA ASP A 211 44.13 -22.10 -66.06
C ASP A 211 45.12 -23.25 -65.87
N GLU A 212 44.87 -24.15 -64.91
CA GLU A 212 45.72 -25.33 -64.70
C GLU A 212 45.76 -26.24 -65.92
N PHE A 213 44.60 -26.49 -66.54
CA PHE A 213 44.53 -27.24 -67.79
C PHE A 213 45.33 -26.57 -68.93
N SER A 214 45.30 -25.24 -69.00
CA SER A 214 46.04 -24.47 -70.00
C SER A 214 47.55 -24.55 -69.78
N LYS A 215 48.03 -24.46 -68.53
CA LYS A 215 49.45 -24.65 -68.18
C LYS A 215 49.96 -26.03 -68.55
N ILE A 216 49.22 -27.08 -68.20
CA ILE A 216 49.54 -28.47 -68.56
C ILE A 216 49.58 -28.62 -70.09
N SER A 217 48.58 -28.08 -70.79
CA SER A 217 48.51 -28.14 -72.26
C SER A 217 49.63 -27.37 -72.96
N ALA A 218 50.17 -26.32 -72.35
CA ALA A 218 51.33 -25.59 -72.87
C ALA A 218 52.62 -26.39 -72.71
N GLN A 219 52.81 -27.06 -71.57
CA GLN A 219 53.97 -27.93 -71.32
C GLN A 219 54.02 -29.14 -72.26
N ILE A 220 52.87 -29.73 -72.60
CA ILE A 220 52.79 -30.87 -73.53
C ILE A 220 53.18 -30.46 -74.96
N ARG A 221 52.91 -29.21 -75.37
CA ARG A 221 53.23 -28.69 -76.72
C ARG A 221 54.67 -28.19 -76.89
N SER A 222 55.43 -28.10 -75.80
CA SER A 222 56.85 -27.72 -75.81
C SER A 222 57.83 -28.90 -75.88
N TYR A 223 57.31 -30.12 -76.07
CA TYR A 223 58.06 -31.36 -76.40
C TYR A 223 57.75 -31.77 -77.85
#